data_AF-W3V6W2-F1
#
_entry.id   AF-W3V6W2-F1
#
_cell.length_a   1.000
_cell.length_b   1.000
_cell.length_c   1.000
_cell.angle_alpha   90.00
_cell.angle_beta   90.00
_cell.angle_gamma   90.00
#
_symmetry.space_group_name_H-M   'P 1'
#
loop_
_entity.id
_entity.type
_entity.pdbx_description
1 polymer ?
#
loop_
_entity_poly.entity_id
_entity_poly.type
_entity_poly.pdbx_seq_one_letter_code
_entity_poly.pdbx_strand_id
1 'polypeptide(L)'
;MTLEQGRFWINAQNSIFKVPHVVTGKYICQMIAKRKDGRPGKATAILKMDANVVNYIFYRFKGDKNVMESSVNDLIYSANCRGTGFSWERKPEEKFEWESKWENAVPSIKMQDTNDWIYDVAFWTPPYNNPNGQFKDPAILRPNS
;
A
#
# COMPACT_ATOMS: atom_id res chain seq x y z
N MET A 1 -14.13 -16.07 -9.86
CA MET A 1 -14.09 -15.88 -8.39
C MET A 1 -14.95 -14.69 -8.01
N THR A 2 -15.69 -14.80 -6.90
CA THR A 2 -16.47 -13.70 -6.32
C THR A 2 -15.63 -12.86 -5.36
N LEU A 3 -16.05 -11.63 -5.07
CA LEU A 3 -15.30 -10.72 -4.18
C LEU A 3 -15.08 -11.31 -2.77
N GLU A 4 -16.06 -12.03 -2.22
CA GLU A 4 -15.97 -12.64 -0.89
C GLU A 4 -14.88 -13.72 -0.77
N GLN A 5 -14.53 -14.36 -1.89
CA GLN A 5 -13.53 -15.42 -1.93
C GLN A 5 -12.11 -14.85 -1.97
N GLY A 6 -11.94 -13.62 -2.49
CA GLY A 6 -10.65 -12.97 -2.63
C GLY A 6 -10.01 -12.59 -1.29
N ARG A 7 -8.70 -12.82 -1.18
CA ARG A 7 -7.88 -12.39 -0.03
C ARG A 7 -7.02 -11.22 -0.44
N PHE A 8 -7.03 -10.15 0.34
CA PHE A 8 -6.37 -8.89 0.00
C PHE A 8 -5.33 -8.50 1.05
N TRP A 9 -4.21 -7.92 0.64
CA TRP A 9 -3.20 -7.39 1.55
C TRP A 9 -2.44 -6.21 0.93
N ILE A 10 -1.82 -5.41 1.78
CA ILE A 10 -0.84 -4.39 1.35
C ILE A 10 0.49 -5.10 1.16
N ASN A 11 1.13 -4.87 0.03
CA ASN A 11 2.50 -5.25 -0.24
C ASN A 11 3.36 -3.98 -0.36
N ALA A 12 4.15 -3.72 0.67
CA ALA A 12 5.16 -2.67 0.68
C ALA A 12 6.48 -3.31 1.11
N GLN A 13 7.35 -3.61 0.13
CA GLN A 13 8.68 -4.16 0.39
C GLN A 13 9.70 -3.05 0.26
N ASN A 14 10.11 -2.51 1.41
CA ASN A 14 10.97 -1.34 1.53
C ASN A 14 10.22 -0.03 1.25
N SER A 15 10.70 1.01 1.91
CA SER A 15 10.10 2.34 1.85
C SER A 15 10.67 3.13 0.67
N ILE A 16 10.29 4.39 0.58
CA ILE A 16 10.91 5.39 -0.31
C ILE A 16 12.45 5.41 -0.16
N PHE A 17 12.96 5.04 1.02
CA PHE A 17 14.39 4.96 1.33
C PHE A 17 14.84 3.51 1.50
N LYS A 18 16.05 3.23 1.01
CA LYS A 18 16.88 2.10 1.45
C LYS A 18 17.61 2.46 2.75
N VAL A 19 18.10 3.70 2.84
CA VAL A 19 18.69 4.31 4.03
C VAL A 19 18.20 5.76 4.10
N PRO A 20 17.62 6.22 5.23
CA PRO A 20 17.50 5.53 6.51
C PRO A 20 16.44 4.42 6.53
N HIS A 21 16.66 3.40 7.36
CA HIS A 21 15.80 2.24 7.52
C HIS A 21 14.55 2.60 8.31
N VAL A 22 13.38 2.10 7.90
CA VAL A 22 12.13 2.27 8.67
C VAL A 22 12.21 1.48 9.97
N VAL A 23 12.03 2.15 11.11
CA VAL A 23 12.02 1.51 12.44
C VAL A 23 10.59 1.31 12.93
N THR A 24 9.74 2.32 12.75
CA THR A 24 8.30 2.24 12.98
C THR A 24 7.53 2.83 11.82
N GLY A 25 6.27 2.44 11.66
CA GLY A 25 5.39 2.99 10.64
C GLY A 25 4.28 2.02 10.33
N LYS A 26 3.13 2.55 9.90
CA LYS A 26 1.98 1.72 9.49
C LYS A 26 1.34 2.28 8.23
N TYR A 27 1.01 1.39 7.31
CA TYR A 27 0.14 1.66 6.19
C TYR A 27 -1.28 1.24 6.53
N ILE A 28 -2.24 2.12 6.26
CA ILE A 28 -3.67 1.86 6.42
C ILE A 28 -4.36 2.24 5.12
N CYS A 29 -4.99 1.26 4.47
CA CYS A 29 -5.73 1.45 3.23
C CYS A 29 -7.19 1.08 3.42
N GLN A 30 -8.09 2.00 3.07
CA GLN A 30 -9.50 1.71 2.90
C GLN A 30 -9.77 1.46 1.42
N MET A 31 -10.15 0.22 1.09
CA MET A 31 -10.62 -0.13 -0.23
C MET A 31 -12.14 -0.17 -0.28
N ILE A 32 -12.70 0.26 -1.40
CA ILE A 32 -14.13 0.21 -1.69
C ILE A 32 -14.32 -0.48 -3.04
N ALA A 33 -15.21 -1.48 -3.09
CA ALA A 33 -15.64 -2.13 -4.31
C ALA A 33 -17.10 -1.78 -4.62
N LYS A 34 -17.39 -1.49 -5.89
CA LYS A 34 -18.73 -1.20 -6.42
C LYS A 34 -18.92 -1.93 -7.75
N ARG A 35 -20.16 -2.20 -8.14
CA ARG A 35 -20.44 -2.83 -9.44
C ARG A 35 -20.23 -1.85 -10.60
N LYS A 36 -19.66 -2.34 -11.69
CA LYS A 36 -19.46 -1.59 -12.95
C LYS A 36 -20.78 -1.18 -13.59
N ASP A 37 -21.83 -1.99 -13.42
CA ASP A 37 -23.16 -1.76 -13.99
C ASP A 37 -23.96 -0.63 -13.31
N GLY A 38 -23.37 0.07 -12.34
CA GLY A 38 -23.98 1.22 -11.67
C GLY A 38 -25.06 0.85 -10.66
N ARG A 39 -25.38 -0.44 -10.47
CA ARG A 39 -26.36 -0.85 -9.45
C ARG A 39 -25.86 -0.50 -8.04
N PRO A 40 -26.79 -0.16 -7.12
CA PRO A 40 -26.43 0.28 -5.78
C PRO A 40 -25.74 -0.84 -4.99
N GLY A 41 -24.93 -0.41 -4.02
CA GLY A 41 -24.20 -1.27 -3.10
C GLY A 41 -22.70 -0.96 -3.09
N LYS A 42 -22.06 -1.29 -1.97
CA LYS A 42 -20.62 -1.22 -1.79
C LYS A 42 -20.13 -2.30 -0.84
N ALA A 43 -18.92 -2.76 -1.07
CA ALA A 43 -18.16 -3.52 -0.09
C ALA A 43 -16.89 -2.74 0.28
N THR A 44 -16.40 -2.92 1.50
CA THR A 44 -15.21 -2.23 1.99
C THR A 44 -14.26 -3.21 2.66
N ALA A 45 -12.96 -3.00 2.48
CA ALA A 45 -11.90 -3.67 3.22
C ALA A 45 -10.98 -2.61 3.85
N ILE A 46 -10.60 -2.80 5.10
CA ILE A 46 -9.59 -1.96 5.76
C ILE A 46 -8.34 -2.81 5.91
N LEU A 47 -7.35 -2.54 5.07
CA LEU A 47 -6.07 -3.23 5.06
C LEU A 47 -5.09 -2.47 5.96
N LYS A 48 -4.29 -3.21 6.72
CA LYS A 48 -3.23 -2.65 7.56
C LYS A 48 -1.96 -3.47 7.44
N MET A 49 -0.83 -2.80 7.42
CA MET A 49 0.51 -3.40 7.40
C MET A 49 1.47 -2.52 8.19
N ASP A 50 2.30 -3.14 9.04
CA ASP A 50 3.41 -2.44 9.68
C ASP A 50 4.56 -2.29 8.67
N ALA A 51 5.18 -1.12 8.60
CA ALA A 51 6.16 -0.79 7.56
C ALA A 51 7.56 -1.40 7.79
N ASN A 52 7.83 -1.87 9.02
CA ASN A 52 9.09 -2.48 9.42
C ASN A 52 9.08 -4.02 9.38
N VAL A 53 7.92 -4.65 9.09
CA VAL A 53 7.77 -6.10 9.04
C VAL A 53 7.10 -6.51 7.74
N VAL A 54 7.70 -7.45 7.02
CA VAL A 54 7.03 -8.13 5.91
C VAL A 54 6.03 -9.14 6.48
N ASN A 55 4.82 -8.68 6.77
CA ASN A 55 3.72 -9.52 7.26
C ASN A 55 2.55 -9.55 6.28
N TYR A 56 2.20 -10.75 5.80
CA TYR A 56 1.07 -11.00 4.93
C TYR A 56 -0.21 -11.22 5.76
N ILE A 57 -0.81 -10.12 6.22
CA ILE A 57 -2.13 -10.19 6.85
C ILE A 57 -3.20 -10.16 5.76
N PHE A 58 -3.95 -11.26 5.64
CA PHE A 58 -5.05 -11.35 4.69
C PHE A 58 -6.32 -10.71 5.23
N TYR A 59 -6.89 -9.83 4.42
CA TYR A 59 -8.17 -9.18 4.66
C TYR A 59 -9.19 -9.62 3.61
N ARG A 60 -10.46 -9.53 3.99
CA ARG A 60 -11.59 -9.74 3.09
C ARG A 60 -12.49 -8.52 3.11
N PHE A 61 -13.15 -8.29 1.98
CA PHE A 61 -14.21 -7.29 1.90
C PHE A 61 -15.40 -7.67 2.78
N LYS A 62 -16.13 -6.66 3.23
CA LYS A 62 -17.43 -6.80 3.90
C LYS A 62 -18.36 -5.72 3.39
N GLY A 63 -19.64 -6.04 3.20
CA GLY A 63 -20.64 -5.07 2.78
C GLY A 63 -21.82 -5.73 2.07
N ASP A 64 -22.40 -5.01 1.11
CA ASP A 64 -23.59 -5.44 0.39
C ASP A 64 -23.41 -6.82 -0.28
N LYS A 65 -24.33 -7.75 0.02
CA LYS A 65 -24.31 -9.13 -0.46
C LYS A 65 -24.16 -9.21 -1.99
N ASN A 66 -24.93 -8.40 -2.72
CA ASN A 66 -24.88 -8.36 -4.18
C ASN A 66 -23.53 -7.91 -4.74
N VAL A 67 -22.74 -7.15 -3.98
CA VAL A 67 -21.37 -6.76 -4.35
C VAL A 67 -20.38 -7.85 -3.96
N MET A 68 -20.56 -8.46 -2.79
CA MET A 68 -19.73 -9.57 -2.29
C MET A 68 -19.79 -10.81 -3.19
N GLU A 69 -20.98 -11.13 -3.72
CA GLU A 69 -21.22 -12.26 -4.62
C GLU A 69 -20.94 -11.93 -6.10
N SER A 70 -20.59 -10.69 -6.42
CA SER A 70 -20.24 -10.31 -7.80
C SER A 70 -18.85 -10.86 -8.18
N SER A 71 -18.69 -11.18 -9.46
CA SER A 71 -17.37 -11.50 -10.03
C SER A 71 -16.42 -10.32 -9.82
N VAL A 72 -15.17 -10.60 -9.46
CA VAL A 72 -14.14 -9.55 -9.28
C VAL A 72 -13.91 -8.72 -10.54
N ASN A 73 -14.21 -9.25 -11.73
CA ASN A 73 -14.10 -8.56 -13.02
C ASN A 73 -15.25 -7.58 -13.29
N ASP A 74 -16.37 -7.72 -12.57
CA ASP A 74 -17.55 -6.86 -12.73
C ASP A 74 -17.55 -5.68 -11.74
N LEU A 75 -16.43 -5.49 -11.04
CA LEU A 75 -16.26 -4.49 -9.98
C LEU A 75 -15.28 -3.39 -10.36
N ILE A 76 -15.56 -2.18 -9.85
CA ILE A 76 -14.65 -1.05 -9.81
C ILE A 76 -14.13 -0.93 -8.38
N TYR A 77 -12.83 -0.79 -8.24
CA TYR A 77 -12.15 -0.62 -6.97
C TYR A 77 -11.66 0.81 -6.83
N SER A 78 -11.83 1.38 -5.65
CA SER A 78 -11.11 2.58 -5.23
C SER A 78 -10.37 2.30 -3.93
N ALA A 79 -9.21 2.91 -3.76
CA ALA A 79 -8.40 2.78 -2.55
C ALA A 79 -7.98 4.17 -2.06
N ASN A 80 -8.15 4.42 -0.77
CA ASN A 80 -7.58 5.57 -0.08
C ASN A 80 -6.64 5.06 1.00
N CYS A 81 -5.38 5.46 0.93
CA CYS A 81 -4.33 4.94 1.78
C CYS A 81 -3.61 6.08 2.49
N ARG A 82 -3.18 5.82 3.72
CA ARG A 82 -2.36 6.75 4.50
C ARG A 82 -1.26 6.00 5.25
N GLY A 83 -0.12 6.66 5.38
CA GLY A 83 0.95 6.26 6.28
C GLY A 83 0.90 7.04 7.59
N THR A 84 1.14 6.38 8.73
CA THR A 84 1.17 7.05 10.05
C THR A 84 2.28 6.48 10.94
N GLY A 85 2.84 7.33 11.81
CA GLY A 85 3.79 6.90 12.84
C GLY A 85 5.13 6.42 12.29
N PHE A 86 5.58 6.99 11.17
CA PHE A 86 6.84 6.62 10.57
C PHE A 86 8.02 7.22 11.33
N SER A 87 9.02 6.38 11.60
CA SER A 87 10.34 6.79 12.05
C SER A 87 11.39 6.05 11.22
N TRP A 88 12.54 6.70 11.06
CA TRP A 88 13.65 6.15 10.32
C TRP A 88 14.93 6.33 11.11
N GLU A 89 15.81 5.33 11.02
CA GLU A 89 17.13 5.37 11.63
C GLU A 89 18.18 4.91 10.63
N ARG A 90 19.38 5.46 10.77
CA ARG A 90 20.57 4.98 10.09
C ARG A 90 21.74 5.06 11.04
N LYS A 91 22.75 4.23 10.83
CA LYS A 91 24.02 4.39 11.50
C LYS A 91 24.76 5.63 10.95
N PRO A 92 25.61 6.29 11.74
CA PRO A 92 26.37 7.47 11.30
C PRO A 92 27.16 7.24 10.00
N GLU A 93 27.72 6.04 9.83
CA GLU A 93 28.52 5.61 8.68
C GLU A 93 27.72 5.28 7.43
N GLU A 94 26.41 5.04 7.54
CA GLU A 94 25.57 4.73 6.38
C GLU A 94 25.32 5.98 5.54
N LYS A 95 25.56 5.86 4.24
CA LYS A 95 25.19 6.90 3.28
C LYS A 95 23.70 6.83 3.02
N PHE A 96 23.10 8.00 2.87
CA PHE A 96 21.72 8.11 2.44
C PHE A 96 21.51 7.42 1.09
N GLU A 97 20.49 6.57 0.98
CA GLU A 97 20.19 5.82 -0.24
C GLU A 97 18.68 5.76 -0.50
N TRP A 98 18.29 6.16 -1.70
CA TRP A 98 16.92 6.04 -2.19
C TRP A 98 16.63 4.63 -2.70
N GLU A 99 15.37 4.20 -2.58
CA GLU A 99 14.91 3.05 -3.34
C GLU A 99 14.68 3.48 -4.80
N SER A 100 15.54 2.99 -5.69
CA SER A 100 15.54 3.30 -7.11
C SER A 100 14.75 2.30 -7.94
N LYS A 101 14.38 1.16 -7.36
CA LYS A 101 13.56 0.14 -8.00
C LYS A 101 12.09 0.39 -7.67
N TRP A 102 11.32 0.69 -8.71
CA TRP A 102 9.89 1.00 -8.60
C TRP A 102 9.12 -0.10 -7.87
N GLU A 103 9.39 -1.35 -8.22
CA GLU A 103 8.74 -2.54 -7.67
C GLU A 103 8.91 -2.70 -6.16
N ASN A 104 9.97 -2.09 -5.60
CA ASN A 104 10.24 -2.08 -4.17
C ASN A 104 9.65 -0.82 -3.52
N ALA A 105 9.79 0.34 -4.16
CA ALA A 105 9.39 1.62 -3.55
C ALA A 105 7.87 1.80 -3.41
N VAL A 106 7.06 1.07 -4.18
CA VAL A 106 5.64 1.34 -4.34
C VAL A 106 4.77 0.38 -3.54
N PRO A 107 4.06 0.87 -2.50
CA PRO A 107 2.99 0.11 -1.88
C PRO A 107 1.95 -0.30 -2.92
N SER A 108 1.68 -1.60 -2.99
CA SER A 108 0.65 -2.17 -3.84
C SER A 108 -0.40 -2.86 -2.97
N ILE A 109 -1.60 -3.02 -3.51
CA ILE A 109 -2.61 -3.89 -2.93
C ILE A 109 -2.70 -5.12 -3.80
N LYS A 110 -2.46 -6.28 -3.18
CA LYS A 110 -2.51 -7.58 -3.84
C LYS A 110 -3.83 -8.28 -3.54
N MET A 111 -4.26 -9.13 -4.47
CA MET A 111 -5.36 -10.08 -4.28
C MET A 111 -4.87 -11.48 -4.61
N GLN A 112 -5.22 -12.44 -3.76
CA GLN A 112 -5.05 -13.86 -4.03
C GLN A 112 -6.43 -14.46 -4.33
N ASP A 113 -6.51 -15.23 -5.41
CA ASP A 113 -7.72 -15.95 -5.78
C ASP A 113 -7.83 -17.35 -5.16
N THR A 114 -8.87 -18.11 -5.51
CA THR A 114 -9.10 -19.47 -5.01
C THR A 114 -8.13 -20.51 -5.57
N ASN A 115 -7.36 -20.19 -6.61
CA ASN A 115 -6.34 -21.03 -7.22
C ASN A 115 -4.92 -20.60 -6.77
N ASP A 116 -4.82 -19.80 -5.72
CA ASP A 116 -3.59 -19.19 -5.19
C ASP A 116 -2.87 -18.25 -6.17
N TRP A 117 -3.54 -17.79 -7.23
CA TRP A 117 -2.98 -16.80 -8.16
C TRP A 117 -3.01 -15.41 -7.54
N ILE A 118 -1.90 -14.67 -7.68
CA ILE A 118 -1.69 -13.35 -7.08
C ILE A 118 -1.77 -12.26 -8.15
N TYR A 119 -2.58 -11.23 -7.88
CA TYR A 119 -2.84 -10.10 -8.77
C TYR A 119 -2.56 -8.77 -8.09
N ASP A 120 -2.13 -7.78 -8.88
CA ASP A 120 -2.11 -6.38 -8.49
C ASP A 120 -3.48 -5.73 -8.71
N VAL A 121 -4.09 -5.22 -7.64
CA VAL A 121 -5.43 -4.58 -7.68
C VAL A 121 -5.32 -3.06 -7.71
N ALA A 122 -4.36 -2.51 -6.98
CA ALA A 122 -4.09 -1.08 -6.97
C ALA A 122 -2.61 -0.84 -6.73
N PHE A 123 -2.04 0.11 -7.48
CA PHE A 123 -0.71 0.64 -7.24
C PHE A 123 -0.85 2.00 -6.56
N TRP A 124 0.03 2.30 -5.61
CA TRP A 124 0.32 3.69 -5.31
C TRP A 124 1.05 4.30 -6.49
N THR A 125 0.40 5.18 -7.24
CA THR A 125 1.14 6.07 -8.11
C THR A 125 1.85 7.08 -7.20
N PRO A 126 3.20 7.16 -7.20
CA PRO A 126 3.86 8.26 -6.53
C PRO A 126 3.38 9.57 -7.18
N PRO A 127 3.37 10.68 -6.43
CA PRO A 127 3.06 11.96 -7.03
C PRO A 127 3.93 12.19 -8.27
N TYR A 128 3.31 12.63 -9.37
CA TYR A 128 3.95 12.90 -10.67
C TYR A 128 5.22 13.76 -10.54
N ASN A 129 5.27 14.60 -9.51
CA ASN A 129 6.49 15.26 -9.07
C ASN A 129 7.34 14.30 -8.27
N ASN A 130 8.23 13.58 -8.96
CA ASN A 130 9.36 12.91 -8.34
C ASN A 130 10.12 13.94 -7.46
N PRO A 131 10.09 13.82 -6.12
CA PRO A 131 10.65 14.81 -5.22
C PRO A 131 12.16 14.66 -5.07
N ASN A 132 12.87 14.12 -6.08
CA ASN A 132 14.33 14.12 -6.19
C ASN A 132 14.84 15.57 -6.11
N GLY A 133 14.98 16.09 -4.89
CA GLY A 133 15.33 17.49 -4.57
C GLY A 133 14.50 18.14 -3.45
N GLN A 134 13.32 17.63 -3.11
CA GLN A 134 12.45 18.21 -2.06
C GLN A 134 12.65 17.58 -0.68
N PHE A 135 13.12 16.33 -0.61
CA PHE A 135 13.42 15.69 0.67
C PHE A 135 14.81 16.12 1.14
N LYS A 136 14.86 16.97 2.17
CA LYS A 136 16.10 17.33 2.86
C LYS A 136 16.40 16.24 3.88
N ASP A 137 17.64 15.74 3.91
CA ASP A 137 18.09 14.81 4.95
C ASP A 137 17.94 15.49 6.32
N PRO A 138 17.02 15.01 7.20
CA PRO A 138 16.78 15.63 8.49
C PRO A 138 17.94 15.44 9.48
N ALA A 139 18.89 14.53 9.21
CA ALA A 139 20.08 14.30 10.02
C ALA A 139 21.24 15.23 9.66
N ILE A 140 21.18 15.93 8.52
CA ILE A 140 22.17 16.97 8.18
C ILE A 140 21.72 18.29 8.84
N LEU A 141 22.21 18.53 10.06
CA LEU A 141 22.20 19.87 10.64
C LEU A 141 23.07 20.77 9.76
N ARG A 142 22.45 21.58 8.90
CA ARG A 142 23.17 22.66 8.24
C ARG A 142 23.47 23.72 9.29
N PRO A 143 24.70 24.26 9.36
CA PRO A 143 24.96 25.45 10.16
C PRO A 143 23.94 26.52 9.77
N ASN A 144 23.37 27.21 10.77
CA ASN A 144 22.44 28.31 10.53
C ASN A 144 23.05 29.26 9.49
N SER A 145 22.30 29.48 8.41
CA SER A 145 22.66 30.39 7.31
C SER A 145 22.70 31.84 7.79
#